data_AF-A0A2E9QQH8-F1
#
_entry.id   AF-A0A2E9QQH8-F1
#
_cell.length_a   1.000
_cell.length_b   1.000
_cell.length_c   1.000
_cell.angle_alpha   90.00
_cell.angle_beta   90.00
_cell.angle_gamma   90.00
#
_symmetry.space_group_name_H-M   'P 1'
#
loop_
_entity.id
_entity.type
_entity.pdbx_description
1 polymer ?
#
loop_
_entity_poly.entity_id
_entity_poly.type
_entity_poly.pdbx_seq_one_letter_code
_entity_poly.pdbx_strand_id
1 'polypeptide(L)'
;MYSEIYGPSVFEHYEPRLFVTLLSAAEMHWHFYQGVQAAQTGLYIPAVSSLLNGIEATLRVTLSQQKNGPGLIEPSPYKCLSNNLLLDARAIGMQVELLAFPNELDFEAKLISQKPARKMVEIVRVRNNLCHGNVFEFINTDLGEGNAFFTPECLEPLCVALIDLSYRWCDSVSEFRANNLPKA
;
A
#
# COMPACT_ATOMS: atom_id res chain seq x y z
N MET A 1 -11.24 27.29 12.57
CA MET A 1 -11.26 28.46 11.67
C MET A 1 -10.39 28.26 10.41
N TYR A 2 -10.21 27.01 9.94
CA TYR A 2 -9.52 26.67 8.67
C TYR A 2 -10.37 25.76 7.77
N SER A 3 -11.52 25.27 8.27
CA SER A 3 -12.38 24.29 7.59
C SER A 3 -13.44 24.91 6.67
N GLU A 4 -13.53 26.24 6.58
CA GLU A 4 -14.55 26.93 5.76
C GLU A 4 -14.04 27.34 4.37
N ILE A 5 -12.74 27.17 4.08
CA ILE A 5 -12.12 27.62 2.82
C ILE A 5 -11.91 26.47 1.83
N TYR A 6 -11.82 25.23 2.31
CA TYR A 6 -11.68 24.05 1.47
C TYR A 6 -13.00 23.28 1.49
N GLY A 7 -13.52 22.93 0.31
CA GLY A 7 -14.67 22.03 0.20
C GLY A 7 -14.43 20.69 0.91
N PRO A 8 -15.44 19.81 0.97
CA PRO A 8 -15.29 18.50 1.61
C PRO A 8 -14.04 17.80 1.09
N SER A 9 -13.25 17.25 2.01
CA SER A 9 -12.01 16.54 1.68
C SER A 9 -12.33 15.43 0.67
N VAL A 10 -11.51 15.28 -0.36
CA VAL A 10 -11.67 14.16 -1.31
C VAL A 10 -11.59 12.79 -0.62
N PHE A 11 -11.15 12.74 0.64
CA PHE A 11 -11.06 11.53 1.46
C PHE A 11 -12.24 11.31 2.42
N GLU A 12 -13.21 12.23 2.49
CA GLU A 12 -14.31 12.18 3.47
C GLU A 12 -15.21 10.95 3.29
N HIS A 13 -15.28 10.42 2.06
CA HIS A 13 -16.12 9.27 1.73
C HIS A 13 -15.48 7.90 2.07
N TYR A 14 -14.20 7.86 2.45
CA TYR A 14 -13.54 6.61 2.84
C TYR A 14 -13.87 6.23 4.28
N GLU A 15 -14.30 4.99 4.50
CA GLU A 15 -14.64 4.47 5.84
C GLU A 15 -13.53 3.56 6.39
N PRO A 16 -12.57 4.09 7.19
CA PRO A 16 -11.41 3.33 7.64
C PRO A 16 -11.77 2.09 8.49
N ARG A 17 -12.95 2.05 9.15
CA ARG A 17 -13.38 0.91 9.95
C ARG A 17 -13.62 -0.35 9.12
N LEU A 18 -13.82 -0.22 7.81
CA LEU A 18 -13.94 -1.36 6.91
C LEU A 18 -12.68 -2.24 6.95
N PHE A 19 -11.48 -1.68 7.09
CA PHE A 19 -10.25 -2.48 7.17
C PHE A 19 -10.19 -3.38 8.40
N VAL A 20 -10.75 -2.92 9.53
CA VAL A 20 -10.85 -3.73 10.76
C VAL A 20 -11.79 -4.92 10.52
N THR A 21 -12.88 -4.69 9.81
CA THR A 21 -13.89 -5.73 9.50
C THR A 21 -13.35 -6.73 8.48
N LEU A 22 -12.80 -6.24 7.36
CA LEU A 22 -12.27 -7.07 6.26
C LEU A 22 -11.14 -7.97 6.74
N LEU A 23 -10.14 -7.43 7.44
CA LEU A 23 -8.96 -8.22 7.78
C LEU A 23 -9.12 -9.01 9.08
N SER A 24 -9.86 -8.46 10.05
CA SER A 24 -10.03 -9.04 11.40
C SER A 24 -8.69 -9.51 12.02
N ALA A 25 -7.60 -8.78 11.74
CA ALA A 25 -6.23 -9.18 12.05
C ALA A 25 -5.42 -7.98 12.56
N ALA A 26 -5.20 -7.96 13.88
CA ALA A 26 -4.62 -6.84 14.62
C ALA A 26 -3.20 -6.50 14.17
N GLU A 27 -2.46 -7.48 13.65
CA GLU A 27 -1.11 -7.35 13.15
C GLU A 27 -1.01 -6.61 11.80
N MET A 28 -2.14 -6.24 11.18
CA MET A 28 -2.16 -5.62 9.85
C MET A 28 -3.16 -4.46 9.70
N HIS A 29 -4.37 -4.57 10.25
CA HIS A 29 -5.47 -3.65 9.89
C HIS A 29 -5.25 -2.19 10.29
N TRP A 30 -4.47 -1.94 11.35
CA TRP A 30 -4.32 -0.58 11.89
C TRP A 30 -3.48 0.31 10.98
N HIS A 31 -2.61 -0.29 10.15
CA HIS A 31 -1.87 0.43 9.12
C HIS A 31 -2.81 1.10 8.12
N PHE A 32 -3.83 0.40 7.65
CA PHE A 32 -4.80 0.96 6.71
C PHE A 32 -5.73 1.96 7.39
N TYR A 33 -6.25 1.61 8.58
CA TYR A 33 -7.12 2.49 9.34
C TYR A 33 -6.45 3.85 9.60
N GLN A 34 -5.24 3.86 10.16
CA GLN A 34 -4.52 5.10 10.44
C GLN A 34 -4.01 5.79 9.16
N GLY A 35 -3.72 5.02 8.10
CA GLY A 35 -3.38 5.59 6.80
C GLY A 35 -4.50 6.46 6.22
N VAL A 36 -5.74 5.97 6.25
CA VAL A 36 -6.90 6.75 5.81
C VAL A 36 -7.20 7.92 6.74
N GLN A 37 -7.10 7.76 8.06
CA GLN A 37 -7.27 8.89 8.99
C GLN A 37 -6.23 10.00 8.77
N ALA A 38 -4.98 9.63 8.50
CA ALA A 38 -3.94 10.57 8.15
C ALA A 38 -4.28 11.31 6.85
N ALA A 39 -4.79 10.61 5.82
CA ALA A 39 -5.22 11.23 4.58
C ALA A 39 -6.37 12.24 4.79
N GLN A 40 -7.38 11.85 5.57
CA GLN A 40 -8.52 12.70 5.93
C GLN A 40 -8.13 13.96 6.70
N THR A 41 -6.97 13.95 7.37
CA THR A 41 -6.43 15.09 8.12
C THR A 41 -5.31 15.84 7.38
N GLY A 42 -5.07 15.53 6.11
CA GLY A 42 -4.04 16.19 5.28
C GLY A 42 -2.60 15.75 5.57
N LEU A 43 -2.42 14.70 6.38
CA LEU A 43 -1.11 14.14 6.71
C LEU A 43 -0.67 13.09 5.67
N TYR A 44 -0.36 13.56 4.46
CA TYR A 44 -0.14 12.68 3.30
C TYR A 44 1.10 11.77 3.41
N ILE A 45 2.25 12.24 3.91
CA ILE A 45 3.44 11.39 4.09
C ILE A 45 3.15 10.23 5.06
N PRO A 46 2.59 10.48 6.27
CA PRO A 46 2.14 9.40 7.14
C PRO A 46 1.10 8.48 6.49
N ALA A 47 0.14 9.05 5.75
CA ALA A 47 -0.91 8.28 5.09
C ALA A 47 -0.35 7.24 4.10
N VAL A 48 0.43 7.70 3.11
CA VAL A 48 1.01 6.81 2.09
C VAL A 48 1.94 5.78 2.71
N SER A 49 2.75 6.18 3.69
CA SER A 49 3.68 5.27 4.38
C SER A 49 2.94 4.18 5.14
N SER A 50 1.85 4.55 5.83
CA SER A 50 1.02 3.60 6.58
C SER A 50 0.29 2.63 5.65
N LEU A 51 -0.28 3.10 4.53
CA LEU A 51 -0.95 2.25 3.56
C LEU A 51 0.01 1.23 2.92
N LEU A 52 1.22 1.68 2.53
CA LEU A 52 2.26 0.81 1.96
C LEU A 52 2.72 -0.24 2.98
N ASN A 53 2.87 0.14 4.25
CA ASN A 53 3.17 -0.79 5.33
C ASN A 53 2.05 -1.80 5.56
N GLY A 54 0.78 -1.40 5.43
CA GLY A 54 -0.36 -2.32 5.49
C GLY A 54 -0.35 -3.37 4.39
N ILE A 55 -0.06 -2.97 3.14
CA ILE A 55 0.08 -3.89 2.00
C ILE A 55 1.23 -4.87 2.25
N GLU A 56 2.37 -4.38 2.73
CA GLU A 56 3.49 -5.24 3.08
C GLU A 56 3.16 -6.21 4.22
N ALA A 57 2.55 -5.72 5.30
CA ALA A 57 2.17 -6.52 6.45
C ALA A 57 1.21 -7.64 6.03
N THR A 58 0.20 -7.33 5.21
CA THR A 58 -0.75 -8.31 4.66
C THR A 58 -0.11 -9.41 3.85
N LEU A 59 0.88 -9.10 3.01
CA LEU A 59 1.65 -10.10 2.29
C LEU A 59 2.48 -10.96 3.26
N ARG A 60 3.27 -10.33 4.13
CA ARG A 60 4.23 -11.03 5.00
C ARG A 60 3.55 -11.94 6.01
N VAL A 61 2.51 -11.45 6.66
CA VAL A 61 1.76 -12.20 7.68
C VAL A 61 0.98 -13.33 7.04
N THR A 62 0.28 -13.08 5.92
CA THR A 62 -0.48 -14.13 5.23
C THR A 62 0.43 -15.24 4.72
N LEU A 63 1.58 -14.92 4.12
CA LEU A 63 2.59 -15.91 3.73
C LEU A 63 3.15 -16.69 4.92
N SER A 64 3.40 -16.01 6.05
CA SER A 64 3.87 -16.67 7.27
C SER A 64 2.84 -17.65 7.82
N GLN A 65 1.58 -17.23 7.90
CA GLN A 65 0.47 -18.05 8.42
C GLN A 65 0.14 -19.22 7.49
N GLN A 66 0.25 -19.03 6.17
CA GLN A 66 0.10 -20.14 5.21
C GLN A 66 1.17 -21.21 5.40
N LYS A 67 2.41 -20.80 5.71
CA LYS A 67 3.54 -21.72 5.88
C LYS A 67 3.55 -22.39 7.26
N ASN A 68 3.28 -21.63 8.30
CA ASN A 68 3.53 -22.03 9.69
C ASN A 68 2.24 -22.35 10.48
N GLY A 69 1.06 -22.13 9.89
CA GLY A 69 -0.23 -22.26 10.55
C GLY A 69 -0.73 -20.94 11.17
N PRO A 70 -1.98 -20.92 11.66
CA PRO A 70 -2.57 -19.73 12.30
C PRO A 70 -1.81 -19.42 13.60
N GLY A 71 -1.49 -18.14 13.81
CA GLY A 71 -0.80 -17.68 15.01
C GLY A 71 -0.11 -16.33 14.83
N LEU A 72 0.24 -15.70 15.95
CA LEU A 72 1.02 -14.46 15.99
C LEU A 72 2.51 -14.79 15.86
N ILE A 73 2.92 -15.19 14.66
CA ILE A 73 4.32 -15.45 14.31
C ILE A 73 4.86 -14.22 13.60
N GLU A 74 5.83 -13.56 14.23
CA GLU A 74 6.49 -12.40 13.66
C GLU A 74 7.18 -12.77 12.33
N PRO A 75 6.82 -12.11 11.20
CA PRO A 75 7.47 -12.38 9.92
C PRO A 75 8.91 -11.88 9.90
N SER A 76 9.81 -12.61 9.22
CA SER A 76 11.22 -12.22 9.06
C SER A 76 11.40 -10.74 8.69
N PRO A 77 12.29 -9.99 9.37
CA PRO A 77 12.48 -8.56 9.12
C PRO A 77 13.12 -8.27 7.75
N TYR A 78 13.65 -9.29 7.07
CA TYR A 78 14.37 -9.13 5.81
C TYR A 78 13.48 -9.25 4.56
N LYS A 79 12.19 -9.62 4.74
CA LYS A 79 11.23 -9.75 3.63
C LYS A 79 10.39 -8.49 3.46
N CYS A 80 11.02 -7.43 2.95
CA CYS A 80 10.38 -6.19 2.53
C CYS A 80 9.48 -6.35 1.28
N LEU A 81 8.57 -5.41 1.05
CA LEU A 81 7.78 -5.34 -0.18
C LEU A 81 8.69 -5.31 -1.41
N SER A 82 8.57 -6.33 -2.23
CA SER A 82 9.43 -6.56 -3.40
C SER A 82 8.71 -7.45 -4.41
N ASN A 83 9.14 -7.42 -5.68
CA ASN A 83 8.58 -8.34 -6.68
C ASN A 83 8.66 -9.81 -6.23
N ASN A 84 9.71 -10.22 -5.52
CA ASN A 84 9.82 -11.59 -5.03
C ASN A 84 8.75 -11.90 -3.97
N LEU A 85 8.44 -10.96 -3.07
CA LEU A 85 7.35 -11.14 -2.10
C LEU A 85 5.99 -11.27 -2.79
N LEU A 86 5.77 -10.48 -3.86
CA LEU A 86 4.57 -10.58 -4.67
C LEU A 86 4.50 -11.90 -5.44
N LEU A 87 5.62 -12.38 -5.98
CA LEU A 87 5.71 -13.70 -6.62
C LEU A 87 5.45 -14.83 -5.62
N ASP A 88 5.99 -14.75 -4.40
CA ASP A 88 5.71 -15.70 -3.30
C ASP A 88 4.20 -15.72 -2.97
N ALA A 89 3.57 -14.55 -2.87
CA ALA A 89 2.13 -14.40 -2.60
C ALA A 89 1.25 -14.94 -3.75
N ARG A 90 1.64 -14.66 -4.99
CA ARG A 90 0.96 -15.18 -6.19
C ARG A 90 1.05 -16.70 -6.25
N ALA A 91 2.19 -17.28 -5.88
CA ALA A 91 2.40 -18.72 -5.89
C ALA A 91 1.46 -19.47 -4.93
N ILE A 92 0.93 -18.79 -3.89
CA ILE A 92 -0.07 -19.36 -2.98
C ILE A 92 -1.51 -18.98 -3.34
N GLY A 93 -1.74 -18.27 -4.46
CA GLY A 93 -3.07 -17.93 -4.97
C GLY A 93 -3.59 -16.54 -4.60
N MET A 94 -2.77 -15.65 -4.03
CA MET A 94 -3.17 -14.26 -3.81
C MET A 94 -3.19 -13.48 -5.13
N GLN A 95 -4.21 -12.65 -5.35
CA GLN A 95 -4.41 -11.85 -6.57
C GLN A 95 -3.55 -10.57 -6.55
N VAL A 96 -2.23 -10.72 -6.66
CA VAL A 96 -1.27 -9.60 -6.54
C VAL A 96 -1.42 -8.55 -7.65
N GLU A 97 -2.06 -8.89 -8.76
CA GLU A 97 -2.39 -8.00 -9.86
C GLU A 97 -3.34 -6.87 -9.43
N LEU A 98 -4.11 -7.06 -8.34
CA LEU A 98 -4.94 -6.01 -7.75
C LEU A 98 -4.10 -4.85 -7.19
N LEU A 99 -2.80 -5.05 -6.95
CA LEU A 99 -1.87 -4.01 -6.51
C LEU A 99 -1.29 -3.17 -7.66
N ALA A 100 -1.65 -3.46 -8.92
CA ALA A 100 -1.26 -2.65 -10.07
C ALA A 100 -1.93 -1.27 -10.01
N PHE A 101 -1.16 -0.21 -10.24
CA PHE A 101 -1.72 1.13 -10.34
C PHE A 101 -2.62 1.26 -11.59
N PRO A 102 -3.65 2.13 -11.59
CA PRO A 102 -4.60 2.25 -12.71
C PRO A 102 -3.95 2.44 -14.09
N ASN A 103 -2.78 3.07 -14.16
CA ASN A 103 -2.04 3.34 -15.40
C ASN A 103 -0.80 2.45 -15.59
N GLU A 104 -0.63 1.41 -14.78
CA GLU A 104 0.51 0.48 -14.86
C GLU A 104 0.22 -0.66 -15.83
N LEU A 105 0.36 -0.38 -17.13
CA LEU A 105 0.09 -1.35 -18.20
C LEU A 105 1.11 -2.50 -18.27
N ASP A 106 2.30 -2.30 -17.70
CA ASP A 106 3.42 -3.24 -17.76
C ASP A 106 3.65 -3.98 -16.43
N PHE A 107 2.65 -4.05 -15.55
CA PHE A 107 2.73 -4.70 -14.25
C PHE A 107 3.30 -6.12 -14.34
N GLU A 108 2.71 -6.99 -15.17
CA GLU A 108 3.14 -8.39 -15.27
C GLU A 108 4.58 -8.49 -15.80
N ALA A 109 4.91 -7.72 -16.84
CA ALA A 109 6.24 -7.68 -17.41
C ALA A 109 7.30 -7.22 -16.40
N LYS A 110 6.97 -6.23 -15.56
CA LYS A 110 7.81 -5.76 -14.45
C LYS A 110 7.93 -6.83 -13.36
N LEU A 111 6.82 -7.45 -12.96
CA LEU A 111 6.75 -8.44 -11.89
C LEU A 111 7.68 -9.62 -12.15
N ILE A 112 7.67 -10.17 -13.36
CA ILE A 112 8.49 -11.34 -13.75
C ILE A 112 9.89 -11.00 -14.26
N SER A 113 10.22 -9.71 -14.41
CA SER A 113 11.53 -9.29 -14.92
C SER A 113 12.67 -9.76 -14.03
N GLN A 114 13.77 -10.20 -14.65
CA GLN A 114 14.94 -10.73 -13.96
C GLN A 114 16.18 -9.87 -14.21
N LYS A 115 17.22 -10.06 -13.38
CA LYS A 115 18.52 -9.42 -13.59
C LYS A 115 19.11 -9.84 -14.95
N PRO A 116 19.85 -8.96 -15.65
CA PRO A 116 20.22 -7.59 -15.25
C PRO A 116 19.11 -6.54 -15.49
N ALA A 117 18.09 -6.84 -16.27
CA ALA A 117 17.03 -5.90 -16.67
C ALA A 117 15.82 -5.87 -15.71
N ARG A 118 16.05 -6.08 -14.41
CA ARG A 118 14.97 -6.14 -13.42
C ARG A 118 14.33 -4.76 -13.26
N LYS A 119 13.01 -4.70 -13.38
CA LYS A 119 12.17 -3.54 -13.10
C LYS A 119 11.34 -3.79 -11.84
N MET A 120 11.00 -2.73 -11.12
CA MET A 120 10.06 -2.79 -9.99
C MET A 120 8.65 -2.50 -10.51
N VAL A 121 7.66 -3.25 -10.03
CA VAL A 121 6.26 -2.82 -10.15
C VAL A 121 6.05 -1.53 -9.35
N GLU A 122 5.08 -0.71 -9.72
CA GLU A 122 4.94 0.64 -9.17
C GLU A 122 4.76 0.63 -7.64
N ILE A 123 3.96 -0.28 -7.10
CA ILE A 123 3.77 -0.39 -5.63
C ILE A 123 5.09 -0.65 -4.89
N VAL A 124 5.98 -1.46 -5.45
CA VAL A 124 7.31 -1.75 -4.89
C VAL A 124 8.23 -0.53 -5.04
N ARG A 125 8.18 0.14 -6.20
CA ARG A 125 8.98 1.32 -6.50
C ARG A 125 8.64 2.48 -5.56
N VAL A 126 7.35 2.79 -5.42
CA VAL A 126 6.83 3.85 -4.54
C VAL A 126 7.19 3.56 -3.08
N ARG A 127 6.98 2.31 -2.62
CA ARG A 127 7.38 1.89 -1.27
C ARG A 127 8.86 2.13 -1.02
N ASN A 128 9.72 1.68 -1.93
CA ASN A 128 11.17 1.87 -1.77
C ASN A 128 11.55 3.35 -1.74
N ASN A 129 11.03 4.16 -2.65
CA ASN A 129 11.33 5.58 -2.69
C ASN A 129 10.91 6.27 -1.37
N LEU A 130 9.65 6.16 -0.97
CA LEU A 130 9.13 6.88 0.19
C LEU A 130 9.73 6.41 1.51
N CYS A 131 9.91 5.09 1.71
CA CYS A 131 10.53 4.57 2.93
C CYS A 131 12.04 4.88 3.01
N HIS A 132 12.68 5.25 1.91
CA HIS A 132 14.05 5.79 1.89
C HIS A 132 14.10 7.32 1.95
N GLY A 133 12.96 8.00 2.14
CA GLY A 133 12.88 9.46 2.16
C GLY A 133 13.08 10.12 0.79
N ASN A 134 12.99 9.35 -0.29
CA ASN A 134 13.07 9.88 -1.65
C ASN A 134 11.69 10.35 -2.11
N VAL A 135 11.47 11.65 -2.05
CA VAL A 135 10.24 12.32 -2.51
C VAL A 135 10.43 13.06 -3.85
N PHE A 136 11.58 12.89 -4.51
CA PHE A 136 11.97 13.73 -5.66
C PHE A 136 10.98 13.63 -6.84
N GLU A 137 10.33 12.48 -7.02
CA GLU A 137 9.31 12.30 -8.05
C GLU A 137 8.02 13.09 -7.79
N PHE A 138 7.82 13.59 -6.58
CA PHE A 138 6.66 14.38 -6.16
C PHE A 138 7.00 15.86 -5.99
N ILE A 139 8.25 16.28 -6.26
CA ILE A 139 8.61 17.70 -6.22
C ILE A 139 7.93 18.39 -7.41
N ASN A 140 7.12 19.41 -7.14
CA ASN A 140 6.53 20.24 -8.17
C ASN A 140 7.61 21.14 -8.78
N THR A 141 7.73 21.12 -10.11
CA THR A 141 8.67 21.94 -10.89
C THR A 141 7.98 22.85 -11.91
N ASP A 142 6.65 22.96 -11.86
CA ASP A 142 5.83 23.68 -12.84
C ASP A 142 6.09 25.19 -12.84
N LEU A 143 6.64 25.72 -11.73
CA LEU A 143 6.99 27.14 -11.56
C LEU A 143 8.36 27.52 -12.15
N GLY A 144 9.02 26.60 -12.86
CA GLY A 144 10.29 26.85 -13.56
C GLY A 144 11.54 26.59 -12.72
N GLU A 145 12.70 26.78 -13.35
CA GLU A 145 14.02 26.48 -12.77
C GLU A 145 14.28 27.32 -11.51
N GLY A 146 14.68 26.67 -10.41
CA GLY A 146 14.92 27.30 -9.11
C GLY A 146 13.68 27.47 -8.23
N ASN A 147 12.47 27.21 -8.74
CA ASN A 147 11.21 27.32 -7.99
C ASN A 147 10.59 25.95 -7.66
N ALA A 148 11.42 24.91 -7.55
CA ALA A 148 10.97 23.59 -7.18
C ALA A 148 10.51 23.56 -5.71
N PHE A 149 9.33 23.02 -5.44
CA PHE A 149 8.81 22.91 -4.09
C PHE A 149 8.15 21.56 -3.84
N PHE A 150 8.13 21.16 -2.58
CA PHE A 150 7.38 20.01 -2.11
C PHE A 150 6.52 20.45 -0.95
N THR A 151 5.22 20.29 -1.10
CA THR A 151 4.27 20.33 0.01
C THR A 151 3.61 18.95 0.13
N PRO A 152 3.06 18.58 1.30
CA PRO A 152 2.39 17.28 1.44
C PRO A 152 1.32 17.01 0.36
N GLU A 153 0.62 18.04 -0.12
CA GLU A 153 -0.43 17.96 -1.16
C GLU A 153 0.10 17.39 -2.48
N CYS A 154 1.40 17.48 -2.76
CA CYS A 154 2.01 16.82 -3.92
C CYS A 154 1.85 15.28 -3.89
N LEU A 155 1.58 14.70 -2.72
CA LEU A 155 1.30 13.26 -2.55
C LEU A 155 -0.20 12.92 -2.59
N GLU A 156 -1.09 13.90 -2.68
CA GLU A 156 -2.54 13.66 -2.67
C GLU A 156 -2.98 12.66 -3.74
N PRO A 157 -2.55 12.76 -5.03
CA PRO A 157 -2.95 11.79 -6.05
C PRO A 157 -2.48 10.37 -5.75
N LEU A 158 -1.26 10.24 -5.21
CA LEU A 158 -0.74 8.95 -4.77
C LEU A 158 -1.56 8.40 -3.60
N CYS A 159 -1.93 9.26 -2.65
CA CYS A 159 -2.72 8.88 -1.49
C CYS A 159 -4.10 8.35 -1.90
N VAL A 160 -4.79 9.03 -2.82
CA VAL A 160 -6.06 8.54 -3.40
C VAL A 160 -5.87 7.16 -4.02
N ALA A 161 -4.89 7.01 -4.92
CA ALA A 161 -4.62 5.74 -5.58
C ALA A 161 -4.31 4.60 -4.59
N LEU A 162 -3.53 4.88 -3.54
CA LEU A 162 -3.18 3.88 -2.52
C LEU A 162 -4.37 3.49 -1.65
N ILE A 163 -5.29 4.40 -1.35
CA ILE A 163 -6.50 4.06 -0.59
C ILE A 163 -7.40 3.15 -1.43
N ASP A 164 -7.64 3.50 -2.70
CA ASP A 164 -8.42 2.67 -3.62
C ASP A 164 -7.81 1.28 -3.83
N LEU A 165 -6.48 1.22 -3.99
CA LEU A 165 -5.73 -0.02 -4.03
C LEU A 165 -5.90 -0.83 -2.76
N SER A 166 -5.82 -0.18 -1.59
CA SER A 166 -5.92 -0.83 -0.29
C SER A 166 -7.29 -1.47 -0.08
N TYR A 167 -8.39 -0.79 -0.44
CA TYR A 167 -9.73 -1.37 -0.32
C TYR A 167 -9.88 -2.64 -1.17
N ARG A 168 -9.51 -2.58 -2.46
CA ARG A 168 -9.58 -3.74 -3.37
C ARG A 168 -8.67 -4.87 -2.90
N TRP A 169 -7.47 -4.54 -2.44
CA TRP A 169 -6.51 -5.51 -1.92
C TRP A 169 -7.02 -6.19 -0.65
N CYS A 170 -7.48 -5.42 0.34
CA CYS A 170 -7.94 -5.97 1.62
C CYS A 170 -9.19 -6.82 1.46
N ASP A 171 -10.09 -6.48 0.53
CA ASP A 171 -11.24 -7.31 0.19
C ASP A 171 -10.79 -8.68 -0.34
N SER A 172 -9.91 -8.71 -1.35
CA SER A 172 -9.36 -9.96 -1.91
C SER A 172 -8.54 -10.76 -0.88
N VAL A 173 -7.75 -10.09 -0.04
CA VAL A 173 -7.00 -10.74 1.05
C VAL A 173 -7.94 -11.34 2.07
N SER A 174 -9.04 -10.66 2.42
CA SER A 174 -10.03 -11.20 3.36
C SER A 174 -10.65 -12.51 2.85
N GLU A 175 -11.04 -12.54 1.58
CA GLU A 175 -11.59 -13.72 0.91
C GLU A 175 -10.55 -14.85 0.85
N PHE A 176 -9.32 -14.53 0.43
CA PHE A 176 -8.23 -15.49 0.39
C PHE A 176 -8.01 -16.14 1.76
N ARG A 177 -7.90 -15.32 2.82
CA ARG A 177 -7.65 -15.79 4.18
C ARG A 177 -8.80 -16.65 4.70
N ALA A 178 -10.05 -16.25 4.46
CA ALA A 178 -11.23 -17.01 4.88
C ALA A 178 -11.29 -18.42 4.25
N ASN A 179 -10.80 -18.56 3.02
CA ASN A 179 -10.84 -19.81 2.26
C ASN A 179 -9.59 -20.70 2.45
N ASN A 180 -8.44 -20.12 2.81
CA ASN A 180 -7.16 -20.83 2.79
C ASN A 180 -6.45 -20.94 4.14
N LEU A 181 -6.79 -20.09 5.11
CA LEU A 181 -6.23 -20.17 6.45
C LEU A 181 -7.16 -20.95 7.38
N PRO A 182 -6.63 -21.86 8.21
CA PRO A 182 -7.43 -22.48 9.25
C PRO A 182 -7.99 -21.40 10.18
N LYS A 183 -9.26 -21.53 10.55
CA LYS A 183 -9.85 -20.68 11.60
C LYS A 183 -9.06 -20.92 12.88
N ALA A 184 -8.59 -19.84 13.49
CA ALA A 184 -7.96 -19.86 14.81
C ALA A 184 -8.94 -20.35 15.88
#